data_AF-A0A935V1L2-F1
#
_entry.id   AF-A0A935V1L2-F1
#
_cell.length_a   1.000
_cell.length_b   1.000
_cell.length_c   1.000
_cell.angle_alpha   90.00
_cell.angle_beta   90.00
_cell.angle_gamma   90.00
#
_symmetry.space_group_name_H-M   'P 1'
#
loop_
_entity.id
_entity.type
_entity.pdbx_description
1 polymer ?
#
loop_
_entity_poly.entity_id
_entity_poly.type
_entity_poly.pdbx_seq_one_letter_code
_entity_poly.pdbx_strand_id
1 'polypeptide(L)' 'MPLLSLYQAAEILAVSPETLRRWAAARRVASVKLGRRLLFDEEALRAWVLRQTRAERPVDSP' A
#
# COMPACT_ATOMS: atom_id res chain seq x y z
N MET A 1 -7.66 12.82 8.09
CA MET A 1 -6.93 11.75 7.37
C MET A 1 -6.28 12.34 6.14
N PRO A 2 -4.96 12.57 6.14
CA PRO A 2 -4.27 13.09 4.97
C PRO A 2 -4.22 12.01 3.87
N LEU A 3 -4.63 12.38 2.65
CA LEU A 3 -4.44 11.55 1.48
C LEU A 3 -3.03 11.75 0.93
N LEU A 4 -2.31 10.65 0.75
CA LEU A 4 -0.94 10.62 0.23
C LEU A 4 -0.95 10.48 -1.28
N SER A 5 -0.01 11.15 -1.94
CA SER A 5 0.29 10.90 -3.35
C SER A 5 0.95 9.53 -3.55
N LEU A 6 0.99 9.07 -4.81
CA LEU A 6 1.73 7.86 -5.19
C LEU A 6 3.17 7.85 -4.70
N TYR A 7 3.88 8.98 -4.79
CA TYR A 7 5.28 9.07 -4.38
C TYR A 7 5.43 8.96 -2.86
N GLN A 8 4.65 9.71 -2.10
CA GLN A 8 4.67 9.65 -0.63
C GLN A 8 4.31 8.26 -0.10
N ALA A 9 3.30 7.62 -0.69
CA ALA A 9 2.92 6.26 -0.31
C ALA A 9 4.01 5.23 -0.68
N ALA A 10 4.70 5.42 -1.81
CA ALA A 10 5.80 4.56 -2.22
C ALA A 10 7.02 4.68 -1.28
N GLU A 11 7.32 5.90 -0.81
CA GLU A 11 8.36 6.14 0.19
C GLU A 11 8.05 5.43 1.51
N ILE A 12 6.81 5.52 2.00
CA ILE A 12 6.38 4.84 3.24
C ILE A 12 6.50 3.32 3.12
N LEU A 13 6.21 2.77 1.95
CA LEU A 13 6.30 1.32 1.70
C LEU A 13 7.69 0.86 1.27
N ALA A 14 8.65 1.78 1.10
CA ALA A 14 9.99 1.51 0.57
C ALA A 14 9.97 0.72 -0.76
N VAL A 15 9.05 1.07 -1.66
CA VAL A 15 8.94 0.48 -3.02
C VAL A 15 9.04 1.56 -4.09
N SER A 16 9.26 1.17 -5.35
CA SER A 16 9.19 2.14 -6.44
C SER A 16 7.75 2.63 -6.67
N PRO A 17 7.55 3.91 -7.09
CA PRO A 17 6.24 4.42 -7.45
C PRO A 17 5.55 3.59 -8.54
N GLU A 18 6.33 3.02 -9.47
CA GLU A 18 5.80 2.15 -10.51
C GLU A 18 5.23 0.85 -9.94
N THR A 19 5.95 0.21 -9.01
CA THR A 19 5.46 -0.99 -8.31
C THR A 19 4.17 -0.69 -7.56
N LEU A 20 4.11 0.42 -6.82
CA LEU A 20 2.91 0.79 -6.09
C LEU A 20 1.73 1.09 -7.04
N ARG A 21 2.00 1.73 -8.18
CA ARG A 21 1.01 1.96 -9.23
C ARG A 21 0.45 0.66 -9.80
N ARG A 22 1.32 -0.32 -10.07
CA ARG A 22 0.91 -1.66 -10.53
C ARG A 22 0.05 -2.38 -9.49
N TRP A 23 0.41 -2.30 -8.21
CA TRP A 23 -0.40 -2.88 -7.13
C TRP A 23 -1.77 -2.24 -7.01
N ALA A 24 -1.86 -0.91 -7.12
CA ALA A 24 -3.13 -0.20 -7.11
C ALA A 24 -4.00 -0.56 -8.32
N ALA A 25 -3.40 -0.63 -9.52
CA ALA A 25 -4.10 -1.08 -10.73
C ALA A 25 -4.62 -2.52 -10.60
N ALA A 26 -3.84 -3.40 -9.97
CA ALA A 26 -4.23 -4.78 -9.66
C ALA A 26 -5.16 -4.90 -8.43
N ARG A 27 -5.60 -3.78 -7.84
CA ARG A 27 -6.44 -3.73 -6.62
C ARG A 27 -5.86 -4.48 -5.42
N ARG A 28 -4.53 -4.65 -5.36
CA ARG A 28 -3.83 -5.30 -4.23
C ARG A 28 -3.72 -4.39 -3.01
N VAL A 29 -3.69 -3.08 -3.23
CA VAL A 29 -3.63 -2.04 -2.19
C VAL A 29 -4.79 -1.05 -2.39
N ALA A 30 -5.38 -0.59 -1.29
CA ALA A 30 -6.46 0.37 -1.33
C ALA A 30 -5.95 1.72 -1.87
N SER A 31 -6.68 2.29 -2.84
CA SER A 31 -6.36 3.59 -3.42
C SER A 31 -7.64 4.33 -3.81
N VAL A 32 -7.58 5.65 -3.77
CA VAL A 32 -8.66 6.56 -4.13
C VAL A 32 -8.27 7.26 -5.42
N LYS A 33 -9.11 7.14 -6.45
CA LYS A 33 -8.92 7.86 -7.72
C LYS A 33 -9.62 9.21 -7.65
N LEU A 34 -8.86 10.30 -7.73
CA LEU A 34 -9.38 11.66 -7.78
C LEU A 34 -8.98 12.30 -9.11
N GLY A 35 -9.87 12.19 -10.10
CA GLY A 35 -9.58 12.59 -11.49
C GLY A 35 -8.40 11.81 -12.07
N ARG A 36 -7.31 12.51 -12.37
CA ARG A 36 -6.05 11.92 -12.88
C ARG A 36 -5.10 11.48 -11.76
N ARG A 37 -5.37 11.86 -10.51
CA ARG A 37 -4.51 11.55 -9.36
C ARG A 37 -4.92 10.23 -8.73
N LEU A 38 -3.90 9.49 -8.29
CA LEU A 38 -4.04 8.28 -7.49
C LEU A 38 -3.56 8.62 -6.08
N LEU A 39 -4.46 8.51 -5.12
CA LEU A 39 -4.24 8.88 -3.73
C LEU A 39 -4.38 7.65 -2.82
N PHE A 40 -3.72 7.70 -1.67
CA PHE A 40 -3.68 6.61 -0.71
C PHE A 40 -4.00 7.15 0.67
N ASP A 41 -4.88 6.44 1.37
CA ASP A 41 -5.09 6.70 2.78
C ASP A 41 -3.92 6.10 3.58
N GLU A 42 -3.29 6.91 4.43
CA GLU A 42 -2.10 6.50 5.19
C GLU A 42 -2.40 5.35 6.16
N GLU A 43 -3.51 5.42 6.90
CA GLU A 43 -3.87 4.38 7.86
C GLU A 43 -4.19 3.06 7.14
N ALA A 44 -4.90 3.11 6.01
CA ALA A 44 -5.18 1.94 5.19
C ALA A 44 -3.89 1.32 4.63
N LEU A 45 -2.90 2.15 4.25
CA LEU A 45 -1.59 1.69 3.76
C LEU A 45 -0.82 0.96 4.88
N ARG A 46 -0.76 1.54 6.08
CA ARG A 46 -0.13 0.93 7.26
C ARG A 46 -0.83 -0.36 7.66
N ALA A 47 -2.16 -0.37 7.69
CA ALA A 47 -2.95 -1.57 7.98
C ALA A 47 -2.72 -2.68 6.93
N TRP A 48 -2.51 -2.32 5.66
CA TRP A 48 -2.18 -3.28 4.61
C TRP A 48 -0.83 -3.98 4.87
N VAL A 49 0.21 -3.25 5.26
CA VAL A 49 1.52 -3.82 5.63
C VAL A 49 1.40 -4.80 6.79
N LEU A 50 0.63 -4.44 7.82
CA LEU A 50 0.39 -5.30 8.98
C LEU A 50 -0.33 -6.60 8.60
N ARG A 51 -1.22 -6.57 7.60
CA ARG A 51 -1.88 -7.78 7.10
C ARG A 51 -0.91 -8.70 6.35
N GLN A 52 0.01 -8.15 5.56
CA GLN A 52 1.01 -8.96 4.83
C GLN A 52 1.96 -9.67 5.80
N THR A 53 2.51 -8.94 6.78
CA THR A 53 3.42 -9.50 7.79
C THR A 53 2.77 -10.58 8.68
N ARG A 54 1.46 -10.50 8.94
CA ARG A 54 0.72 -11.57 9.63
C ARG A 54 0.38 -12.77 8.74
N ALA A 55 0.14 -12.54 7.45
CA ALA A 55 -0.15 -13.62 6.50
C ALA A 55 1.11 -14.42 6.11
N GLU A 56 2.29 -13.82 6.19
CA GLU A 56 3.57 -14.44 5.82
C GLU A 56 4.31 -15.12 6.97
N ARG A 57 3.80 -15.04 8.21
CA ARG A 57 4.30 -15.90 9.30
C ARG A 57 3.41 -17.14 9.41
N PRO A 58 3.76 -18.27 8.78
CA PRO A 58 3.44 -19.53 9.41
C PRO A 58 4.21 -19.54 10.74
N VAL A 59 3.44 -19.50 11.83
CA VAL A 59 3.89 -20.13 13.06
C VAL A 59 4.24 -21.58 12.70
N ASP A 60 5.30 -22.07 13.34
CA ASP A 60 5.89 -23.42 13.27
C ASP A 60 7.03 -23.59 12.26
N SER A 61 8.19 -24.12 12.64
CA SER A 61 8.54 -25.04 13.76
C SER A 61 10.08 -25.23 13.75
N PRO A 62 10.71 -26.11 14.54
CA PRO A 62 10.51 -26.56 15.93
C PRO A 62 11.71 -26.23 16.85
#